data_AF-A0A953PKR6-F1
#
_entry.id   AF-A0A953PKR6-F1
#
_cell.length_a   1.000
_cell.length_b   1.000
_cell.length_c   1.000
_cell.angle_alpha   90.00
_cell.angle_beta   90.00
_cell.angle_gamma   90.00
#
_symmetry.space_group_name_H-M   'P 1'
#
loop_
_entity.id
_entity.type
_entity.pdbx_description
1 polymer ?
#
loop_
_entity_poly.entity_id
_entity_poly.type
_entity_poly.pdbx_seq_one_letter_code
_entity_poly.pdbx_strand_id
1 'polypeptide(L)'
;MDNWKRAAIAGSVGVATILLLKGKRPAAVLAGGVGLAVLASEYPEKFTRIREELPSYVRQGTRFLDLAMRIGGKIEELAASRRESMLEELGEY
;
A
#
# COMPACT_ATOMS: atom_id res chain seq x y z
N MET A 1 -12.67 17.93 -20.61
CA MET A 1 -12.31 17.71 -19.19
C MET A 1 -11.52 18.93 -18.75
N ASP A 2 -11.97 19.63 -17.71
CA ASP A 2 -11.30 20.86 -17.27
C ASP A 2 -9.86 20.60 -16.83
N ASN A 3 -8.93 21.48 -17.25
CA ASN A 3 -7.50 21.31 -17.00
C ASN A 3 -7.14 21.16 -15.51
N TRP A 4 -7.91 21.82 -14.62
CA TRP A 4 -7.66 21.76 -13.18
C TRP A 4 -7.92 20.36 -12.59
N LYS A 5 -8.90 19.64 -13.13
CA LYS A 5 -9.27 18.27 -12.71
C LYS A 5 -8.17 17.28 -13.04
N ARG A 6 -7.54 17.45 -14.20
CA ARG A 6 -6.39 16.65 -14.65
C ARG A 6 -5.16 16.91 -13.78
N ALA A 7 -4.93 18.16 -13.41
CA ALA A 7 -3.83 18.56 -12.52
C ALA A 7 -3.99 17.97 -11.11
N ALA A 8 -5.21 17.93 -10.56
CA ALA A 8 -5.49 17.32 -9.27
C ALA A 8 -5.17 15.82 -9.27
N ILE A 9 -5.69 15.06 -10.26
CA ILE A 9 -5.44 13.61 -10.37
C ILE A 9 -3.95 13.32 -10.57
N ALA A 10 -3.28 14.06 -11.48
CA ALA A 10 -1.86 13.89 -11.72
C ALA A 10 -1.00 14.22 -10.47
N GLY A 11 -1.39 15.26 -9.72
CA GLY A 11 -0.77 15.63 -8.46
C GLY A 11 -0.91 14.54 -7.39
N SER A 12 -2.12 14.00 -7.21
CA SER A 12 -2.38 12.92 -6.25
C SER A 12 -1.60 11.65 -6.56
N VAL A 13 -1.57 11.25 -7.85
CA VAL A 13 -0.80 10.07 -8.29
C VAL A 13 0.70 10.30 -8.12
N GLY A 14 1.21 11.49 -8.45
CA GLY A 14 2.61 11.86 -8.25
C GLY A 14 3.02 11.80 -6.77
N VAL A 15 2.23 12.40 -5.88
CA VAL A 15 2.49 12.41 -4.43
C VAL A 15 2.44 10.99 -3.85
N ALA A 16 1.44 10.19 -4.24
CA ALA A 16 1.33 8.80 -3.79
C ALA A 16 2.54 7.96 -4.23
N THR A 17 3.01 8.15 -5.46
CA THR A 17 4.19 7.45 -6.00
C THR A 17 5.47 7.83 -5.24
N ILE A 18 5.67 9.12 -4.99
CA ILE A 18 6.83 9.61 -4.22
C ILE A 18 6.82 9.08 -2.79
N LEU A 19 5.64 9.05 -2.13
CA LEU A 19 5.51 8.51 -0.77
C LEU A 19 5.79 7.01 -0.70
N LEU A 20 5.36 6.25 -1.73
CA LEU A 20 5.68 4.84 -1.89
C LEU A 20 7.18 4.59 -2.06
N LEU A 21 7.84 5.34 -2.95
CA LEU A 21 9.28 5.25 -3.19
C LEU A 21 10.09 5.58 -1.93
N LYS A 22 9.59 6.49 -1.09
CA LYS A 22 10.24 6.88 0.18
C LYS A 22 10.03 5.87 1.32
N GLY A 23 9.41 4.72 1.04
CA GLY A 23 9.16 3.65 2.03
C GLY A 23 8.07 3.98 3.06
N LYS A 24 7.34 5.09 2.90
CA LYS A 24 6.30 5.53 3.83
C LYS A 24 4.96 4.86 3.54
N ARG A 25 4.94 3.53 3.68
CA ARG A 25 3.77 2.65 3.43
C ARG A 25 2.46 3.15 4.10
N PRO A 26 2.41 3.52 5.40
CA PRO A 26 1.17 4.02 6.00
C PRO A 26 0.71 5.35 5.40
N ALA A 27 1.64 6.24 5.05
CA ALA A 27 1.29 7.50 4.38
C ALA A 27 0.77 7.28 2.96
N ALA A 28 1.27 6.26 2.25
CA ALA A 28 0.75 5.88 0.95
C ALA A 28 -0.68 5.31 1.03
N VAL A 29 -0.97 4.50 2.05
CA VAL A 29 -2.35 4.00 2.29
C VAL A 29 -3.30 5.16 2.60
N LEU A 30 -2.88 6.10 3.46
CA LEU A 30 -3.68 7.29 3.77
C LEU A 30 -3.91 8.16 2.52
N ALA A 31 -2.85 8.46 1.76
CA ALA A 31 -2.96 9.26 0.54
C ALA A 31 -3.83 8.57 -0.52
N GLY A 32 -3.71 7.25 -0.66
CA GLY A 32 -4.58 6.45 -1.52
C GLY A 32 -6.05 6.49 -1.08
N GLY A 33 -6.31 6.35 0.23
CA GLY A 33 -7.66 6.43 0.80
C GLY A 33 -8.30 7.80 0.59
N VAL A 34 -7.56 8.88 0.85
CA VAL A 34 -8.03 10.26 0.60
C VAL A 34 -8.29 10.47 -0.90
N GLY A 35 -7.39 10.00 -1.77
CA GLY A 35 -7.58 10.08 -3.22
C GLY A 35 -8.84 9.35 -3.70
N LEU A 36 -9.12 8.16 -3.17
CA LEU A 36 -10.35 7.42 -3.46
C LEU A 36 -11.60 8.13 -2.95
N ALA A 37 -11.55 8.72 -1.75
CA ALA A 37 -12.67 9.48 -1.20
C ALA A 37 -12.99 10.73 -2.05
N VAL A 38 -11.96 11.46 -2.48
CA VAL A 38 -12.13 12.60 -3.39
C VAL A 38 -12.70 12.14 -4.73
N LEU A 39 -12.20 11.01 -5.27
CA LEU A 39 -12.71 10.47 -6.53
C LEU A 39 -14.18 10.04 -6.43
N ALA A 40 -14.57 9.44 -5.31
CA ALA A 40 -15.97 9.10 -5.03
C ALA A 40 -16.86 10.33 -4.90
N SER A 41 -16.35 11.44 -4.34
CA SER A 41 -17.11 12.68 -4.14
C SER A 41 -17.27 13.51 -5.42
N GLU A 42 -16.23 13.61 -6.26
CA GLU A 42 -16.19 14.50 -7.43
C GLU A 42 -16.42 13.77 -8.77
N TYR A 43 -16.15 12.46 -8.83
CA TYR A 43 -16.23 11.66 -10.05
C TYR A 43 -16.90 10.30 -9.81
N PRO A 44 -18.19 10.29 -9.44
CA PRO A 44 -18.91 9.06 -9.11
C PRO A 44 -18.91 8.03 -10.26
N GLU A 45 -18.86 8.47 -11.51
CA GLU A 45 -18.77 7.58 -12.68
C GLU A 45 -17.41 6.89 -12.77
N LYS A 46 -16.33 7.61 -12.46
CA LYS A 46 -14.96 7.04 -12.41
C LYS A 46 -14.82 6.07 -11.25
N PHE A 47 -15.40 6.42 -10.10
CA PHE A 47 -15.44 5.54 -8.94
C PHE A 47 -16.23 4.26 -9.22
N THR A 48 -17.37 4.36 -9.91
CA THR A 48 -18.19 3.20 -10.30
C THR A 48 -17.40 2.21 -11.15
N ARG A 49 -16.62 2.70 -12.11
CA ARG A 49 -15.76 1.85 -12.93
C ARG A 49 -14.66 1.16 -12.12
N ILE A 50 -14.02 1.88 -11.19
CA ILE A 50 -13.04 1.27 -10.28
C ILE A 50 -13.68 0.20 -9.41
N ARG A 51 -14.90 0.45 -8.90
CA ARG A 51 -15.72 -0.52 -8.15
C ARG A 51 -16.08 -1.76 -8.97
N GLU A 52 -16.39 -1.59 -10.25
CA GLU A 52 -16.74 -2.70 -11.15
C GLU A 52 -15.52 -3.54 -11.51
N GLU A 53 -14.35 -2.92 -11.65
CA GLU A 53 -13.08 -3.61 -11.93
C GLU A 53 -12.41 -4.15 -10.65
N LEU A 54 -12.77 -3.64 -9.46
CA LEU A 54 -12.25 -4.02 -8.15
C LEU A 54 -12.25 -5.54 -7.88
N PRO A 55 -13.32 -6.31 -8.18
CA PRO A 55 -13.32 -7.76 -8.00
C PRO A 55 -12.22 -8.47 -8.80
N SER A 56 -11.88 -7.94 -9.99
CA SER A 56 -10.76 -8.44 -10.80
C SER A 56 -9.42 -8.15 -10.12
N TYR A 57 -9.23 -6.93 -9.63
CA TYR A 57 -8.03 -6.52 -8.91
C TYR A 57 -7.86 -7.27 -7.58
N VAL A 58 -8.93 -7.55 -6.84
CA VAL A 58 -8.90 -8.35 -5.60
C VAL A 58 -8.50 -9.81 -5.90
N ARG A 59 -9.03 -10.39 -6.98
CA ARG A 59 -8.63 -11.75 -7.44
C ARG A 59 -7.16 -11.82 -7.86
N GLN A 60 -6.59 -10.75 -8.42
CA GLN A 60 -5.15 -10.67 -8.66
C GLN A 60 -4.36 -10.36 -7.38
N GLY A 61 -4.97 -9.59 -6.48
CA GLY A 61 -4.41 -9.18 -5.21
C GLY A 61 -4.16 -10.33 -4.25
N THR A 62 -4.97 -11.39 -4.25
CA THR A 62 -4.71 -12.60 -3.45
C THR A 62 -3.36 -13.25 -3.79
N ARG A 63 -2.95 -13.25 -5.06
CA ARG A 63 -1.61 -13.73 -5.47
C ARG A 63 -0.48 -12.87 -4.92
N PHE A 64 -0.68 -11.55 -4.87
CA PHE A 64 0.26 -10.61 -4.26
C PHE A 64 0.27 -10.71 -2.74
N LEU A 65 -0.89 -10.94 -2.13
CA LEU A 65 -1.04 -11.12 -0.69
C LEU A 65 -0.36 -12.40 -0.23
N ASP A 66 -0.51 -13.52 -0.96
CA ASP A 66 0.23 -14.76 -0.70
C ASP A 66 1.73 -14.53 -0.74
N LEU A 67 2.22 -13.79 -1.74
CA LEU A 67 3.64 -13.44 -1.83
C LEU A 67 4.08 -12.54 -0.67
N ALA A 68 3.25 -11.56 -0.30
CA ALA A 68 3.52 -10.66 0.81
C ALA A 68 3.53 -11.39 2.16
N MET A 69 2.62 -12.34 2.39
CA MET A 69 2.59 -13.20 3.57
C MET A 69 3.83 -14.09 3.63
N ARG A 70 4.26 -14.65 2.50
CA ARG A 70 5.47 -15.48 2.40
C ARG A 70 6.75 -14.68 2.68
N ILE A 71 6.80 -13.42 2.22
CA ILE A 71 7.89 -12.50 2.54
C ILE A 71 7.84 -12.09 4.02
N GLY A 72 6.64 -11.81 4.54
CA GLY A 72 6.40 -11.46 5.93
C GLY A 72 6.87 -12.55 6.89
N GLY A 73 6.47 -13.80 6.63
CA GLY A 73 6.91 -14.96 7.43
C GLY A 73 8.42 -15.14 7.44
N LYS A 74 9.11 -14.92 6.32
CA LYS A 74 10.59 -14.95 6.27
C LYS A 74 11.24 -13.83 7.07
N ILE A 75 10.65 -12.64 7.07
CA ILE A 75 11.13 -11.50 7.88
C ILE A 75 10.91 -11.78 9.37
N GLU A 76 9.79 -12.39 9.73
CA GLU A 76 9.46 -12.78 11.11
C GLU A 76 10.38 -13.88 11.63
N GLU A 77 10.67 -14.89 10.80
CA GLU A 77 11.62 -15.96 11.11
C GLU A 77 13.05 -15.41 11.30
N LEU A 78 13.52 -14.54 10.39
CA LEU A 78 14.81 -13.86 10.54
C LEU A 78 14.87 -12.95 11.77
N ALA A 79 13.76 -12.30 12.13
CA ALA A 79 13.66 -11.46 13.32
C ALA A 79 13.63 -12.30 14.60
N ALA A 80 12.99 -13.48 14.59
CA ALA A 80 12.97 -14.42 15.70
C ALA A 80 14.36 -15.00 15.95
N SER A 81 15.04 -15.52 14.92
CA SER A 81 16.40 -16.06 15.06
C SER A 81 17.41 -15.01 15.54
N ARG A 82 17.28 -13.77 15.06
CA ARG A 82 18.13 -12.66 15.51
C ARG A 82 17.81 -12.19 16.93
N ARG A 83 16.58 -12.41 17.40
CA ARG A 83 16.16 -12.09 18.77
C ARG A 83 16.62 -13.18 19.74
N GLU A 84 16.57 -14.46 19.36
CA GLU A 84 17.15 -15.57 20.12
C GLU A 84 18.67 -15.41 20.28
N SER A 85 19.40 -15.12 19.20
CA SER A 85 20.86 -14.94 19.28
C SER A 85 21.27 -13.79 20.20
N MET A 86 20.49 -12.71 20.26
CA MET A 86 20.74 -11.61 21.20
C MET A 86 20.36 -11.96 22.64
N LEU A 87 19.38 -12.84 22.86
CA LEU A 87 19.02 -13.29 24.21
C LEU A 87 20.06 -14.25 24.78
N GLU A 88 20.67 -15.10 23.95
CA GLU A 88 21.83 -15.92 24.33
C GLU A 88 23.04 -15.03 24.68
N GLU A 89 23.35 -14.03 23.85
CA GLU A 89 24.49 -13.12 24.07
C GLU A 89 24.32 -12.23 25.33
N LEU A 90 23.08 -11.94 25.74
CA LEU A 90 22.77 -11.20 26.98
C LEU A 90 22.61 -12.08 28.22
N GLY A 91 22.41 -13.39 28.05
CA GLY A 91 22.32 -14.36 29.14
C GLY A 91 23.67 -14.91 29.61
N GLU A 92 24.73 -14.71 28.81
CA GLU A 92 26.11 -15.07 29.16
C GLU A 92 26.90 -13.98 29.91
N TYR A 93 26.25 -12.87 30.31
CA TYR A 93 26.80 -11.83 31.20
C TYR A 93 26.11 -11.80 32.57
#